data_AF-A0A3D0Q726-F1
#
_entry.id   AF-A0A3D0Q726-F1
#
_cell.length_a   1.000
_cell.length_b   1.000
_cell.length_c   1.000
_cell.angle_alpha   90.00
_cell.angle_beta   90.00
_cell.angle_gamma   90.00
#
_symmetry.space_group_name_H-M   'P 1'
#
loop_
_entity.id
_entity.type
_entity.pdbx_description
1 polymer ?
#
loop_
_entity_poly.entity_id
_entity_poly.type
_entity_poly.pdbx_seq_one_letter_code
_entity_poly.pdbx_strand_id
1 'polypeptide(L)'
;MQLHRLRLRAAALCFAVILSPTVPAATEYQKPAEEILQLVDVKRAPYFLMNDSQDTALMLYRDTYKTIAELSEEELRLGGLRIDPKANIGSRDTFYNDLKIQRINSQQTVEIAGLPDSPRLSNFAWSPDQQKMAMTHKTPNGIELWVVDLKTAKAKRLTKAILNANMRDVINWFADGSALLVKVVPDDRQPLINTESATPTGPTVSVSDGKKAQNRTYQDLLKNKNDEFNFEQLTRAALVKVDLNGNASNW
;
A
#
# COMPACT_ATOMS: atom_id res chain seq x y z
N MET A 1 9.22 -70.90 66.10
CA MET A 1 8.29 -70.12 66.93
C MET A 1 8.13 -68.75 66.29
N GLN A 2 6.89 -68.37 66.02
CA GLN A 2 6.40 -67.11 65.43
C GLN A 2 6.59 -66.85 63.92
N LEU A 3 5.60 -67.33 63.15
CA LEU A 3 5.08 -66.63 61.97
C LEU A 3 4.50 -65.27 62.39
N HIS A 4 4.76 -64.18 61.67
CA HIS A 4 3.90 -63.00 61.66
C HIS A 4 3.91 -62.25 60.30
N ARG A 5 2.78 -62.38 59.60
CA ARG A 5 1.97 -61.35 58.93
C ARG A 5 2.53 -60.55 57.72
N LEU A 6 2.05 -61.01 56.57
CA LEU A 6 1.57 -60.28 55.39
C LEU A 6 1.10 -58.82 55.67
N ARG A 7 1.62 -57.86 54.90
CA ARG A 7 0.92 -56.60 54.55
C ARG A 7 1.19 -56.25 53.08
N LEU A 8 0.27 -56.66 52.20
CA LEU A 8 0.15 -56.16 50.83
C LEU A 8 -0.09 -54.65 50.89
N ARG A 9 0.82 -53.84 50.34
CA ARG A 9 0.57 -52.41 50.11
C ARG A 9 -0.08 -52.28 48.73
N ALA A 10 -1.39 -52.06 48.71
CA ALA A 10 -2.10 -51.66 47.50
C ALA A 10 -1.69 -50.21 47.15
N ALA A 11 -0.88 -50.04 46.11
CA ALA A 11 -0.59 -48.75 45.53
C ALA A 11 -1.75 -48.39 44.58
N ALA A 12 -2.68 -47.55 45.05
CA ALA A 12 -3.71 -46.97 44.20
C ALA A 12 -3.07 -45.90 43.30
N LEU A 13 -2.80 -46.26 42.04
CA LEU A 13 -2.32 -45.36 41.00
C LEU A 13 -3.50 -44.48 40.55
N CYS A 14 -3.64 -43.28 41.12
CA CYS A 14 -4.56 -42.26 40.62
C CYS A 14 -4.03 -41.74 39.27
N PHE A 15 -4.62 -42.21 38.18
CA PHE A 15 -4.37 -41.68 36.84
C PHE A 15 -5.09 -40.34 36.70
N ALA A 16 -4.39 -39.24 36.95
CA ALA A 16 -4.90 -37.90 36.66
C ALA A 16 -4.97 -37.73 35.13
N VAL A 17 -6.17 -37.81 34.57
CA VAL A 17 -6.43 -37.43 33.18
C VAL A 17 -6.24 -35.92 33.09
N ILE A 18 -5.08 -35.51 32.57
CA ILE A 18 -4.83 -34.12 32.19
C ILE A 18 -5.67 -33.87 30.93
N LEU A 19 -6.85 -33.30 31.11
CA LEU A 19 -7.67 -32.80 30.01
C LEU A 19 -6.98 -31.54 29.47
N SER A 20 -6.09 -31.69 28.49
CA SER A 20 -5.55 -30.55 27.77
C SER A 20 -6.71 -29.77 27.15
N PRO A 21 -6.88 -28.47 27.43
CA PRO A 21 -7.89 -27.69 26.74
C PRO A 21 -7.56 -27.73 25.25
N THR A 22 -8.47 -28.27 24.44
CA THR A 22 -8.42 -28.12 23.00
C THR A 22 -8.66 -26.64 22.71
N VAL A 23 -7.59 -25.88 22.54
CA VAL A 23 -7.67 -24.53 21.97
C VAL A 23 -8.37 -24.72 20.62
N PRO A 24 -9.55 -24.11 20.39
CA PRO A 24 -10.16 -24.14 19.07
C PRO A 24 -9.12 -23.69 18.05
N ALA A 25 -8.85 -24.54 17.06
CA ALA A 25 -8.03 -24.15 15.92
C ALA A 25 -8.56 -22.80 15.41
N ALA A 26 -7.66 -21.85 15.16
CA ALA A 26 -8.03 -20.52 14.70
C ALA A 26 -9.08 -20.65 13.59
N THR A 27 -10.30 -20.19 13.87
CA THR A 27 -11.39 -20.27 12.90
C THR A 27 -10.98 -19.49 11.68
N GLU A 28 -11.03 -20.12 10.50
CA GLU A 28 -10.86 -19.42 9.23
C GLU A 28 -11.83 -18.24 9.17
N TYR A 29 -11.45 -17.18 8.46
CA TYR A 29 -12.27 -15.97 8.33
C TYR A 29 -13.70 -16.33 7.90
N GLN A 30 -14.67 -16.00 8.76
CA GLN A 30 -16.07 -16.33 8.54
C GLN A 30 -16.72 -15.26 7.67
N LYS A 31 -17.55 -15.70 6.71
CA LYS A 31 -18.46 -14.78 6.00
C LYS A 31 -19.73 -14.59 6.84
N PRO A 32 -20.27 -13.36 6.90
CA PRO A 32 -21.57 -13.13 7.54
C PRO A 32 -22.69 -13.85 6.78
N ALA A 33 -23.87 -13.95 7.39
CA ALA A 33 -25.07 -14.43 6.71
C ALA A 33 -25.34 -13.61 5.43
N GLU A 34 -25.91 -14.26 4.42
CA GLU A 34 -26.08 -13.71 3.06
C GLU A 34 -26.86 -12.39 3.05
N GLU A 35 -27.86 -12.25 3.91
CA GLU A 35 -28.68 -11.03 4.03
C GLU A 35 -27.85 -9.83 4.48
N ILE A 36 -26.87 -10.05 5.36
CA ILE A 36 -25.93 -9.00 5.80
C ILE A 36 -24.87 -8.78 4.72
N LEU A 37 -24.40 -9.85 4.08
CA LEU A 37 -23.40 -9.76 3.02
C LEU A 37 -23.92 -8.89 1.85
N GLN A 38 -25.16 -9.08 1.41
CA GLN A 38 -25.76 -8.29 0.34
C GLN A 38 -25.93 -6.81 0.67
N LEU A 39 -26.08 -6.45 1.95
CA LEU A 39 -26.14 -5.05 2.39
C LEU A 39 -24.75 -4.38 2.36
N VAL A 40 -23.69 -5.17 2.49
CA VAL A 40 -22.32 -4.69 2.65
C VAL A 40 -21.54 -4.77 1.33
N ASP A 41 -21.72 -5.85 0.58
CA ASP A 41 -21.04 -6.16 -0.68
C ASP A 41 -21.78 -5.56 -1.88
N VAL A 42 -21.84 -4.22 -1.88
CA VAL A 42 -22.47 -3.44 -2.95
C VAL A 42 -21.43 -2.86 -3.90
N LYS A 43 -21.76 -2.85 -5.20
CA LYS A 43 -20.92 -2.20 -6.21
C LYS A 43 -20.93 -0.69 -6.00
N ARG A 44 -19.77 -0.14 -5.64
CA ARG A 44 -19.59 1.29 -5.45
C ARG A 44 -19.76 2.04 -6.78
N ALA A 45 -20.39 3.21 -6.73
CA ALA A 45 -20.38 4.14 -7.85
C ALA A 45 -18.92 4.54 -8.17
N PRO A 46 -18.55 4.60 -9.46
CA PRO A 46 -17.21 4.99 -9.87
C PRO A 46 -16.93 6.45 -9.54
N TYR A 47 -15.65 6.77 -9.40
CA TYR A 47 -15.19 8.15 -9.41
C TYR A 47 -15.04 8.63 -10.86
N PHE A 48 -15.52 9.84 -11.15
CA PHE A 48 -15.42 10.44 -12.48
C PHE A 48 -14.23 11.39 -12.51
N LEU A 49 -13.21 11.03 -13.28
CA LEU A 49 -12.10 11.92 -13.59
C LEU A 49 -12.37 12.53 -14.96
N MET A 50 -12.95 13.73 -14.97
CA MET A 50 -13.33 14.46 -16.18
C MET A 50 -12.11 15.17 -16.80
N ASN A 51 -12.11 15.33 -18.11
CA ASN A 51 -11.23 16.28 -18.81
C ASN A 51 -11.79 17.71 -18.76
N ASP A 52 -10.98 18.69 -19.17
CA ASP A 52 -11.30 20.12 -19.05
C ASP A 52 -12.44 20.53 -19.99
N SER A 53 -12.56 19.89 -21.16
CA SER A 53 -13.66 20.09 -22.10
C SER A 53 -14.98 19.47 -21.65
N GLN A 54 -14.98 18.68 -20.56
CA GLN A 54 -16.16 18.04 -19.98
C GLN A 54 -16.95 17.15 -20.97
N ASP A 55 -16.26 16.58 -21.95
CA ASP A 55 -16.86 15.70 -22.95
C ASP A 55 -16.46 14.23 -22.75
N THR A 56 -15.36 13.98 -22.04
CA THR A 56 -14.83 12.65 -21.76
C THR A 56 -14.42 12.53 -20.30
N ALA A 57 -14.75 11.40 -19.67
CA ALA A 57 -14.33 11.05 -18.33
C ALA A 57 -13.70 9.65 -18.30
N LEU A 58 -12.71 9.51 -17.42
CA LEU A 58 -12.21 8.21 -16.98
C LEU A 58 -12.96 7.82 -15.70
N MET A 59 -13.69 6.72 -15.77
CA MET A 59 -14.41 6.12 -14.64
C MET A 59 -13.46 5.21 -13.87
N LEU A 60 -13.26 5.50 -12.59
CA LEU A 60 -12.38 4.73 -11.72
C LEU A 60 -13.23 3.91 -10.75
N TYR A 61 -13.08 2.59 -10.79
CA TYR A 61 -13.80 1.66 -9.92
C TYR A 61 -12.90 1.12 -8.82
N ARG A 62 -13.50 0.85 -7.66
CA ARG A 62 -12.82 0.22 -6.53
C ARG A 62 -13.82 -0.50 -5.64
N ASP A 63 -13.32 -1.46 -4.89
CA ASP A 63 -14.11 -2.16 -3.89
C ASP A 63 -14.42 -1.24 -2.69
N THR A 64 -15.49 -1.56 -1.98
CA THR A 64 -15.90 -0.80 -0.80
C THR A 64 -14.93 -1.01 0.36
N TYR A 65 -14.34 -2.19 0.45
CA TYR A 65 -13.44 -2.61 1.54
C TYR A 65 -12.11 -3.13 0.99
N LYS A 66 -11.06 -2.98 1.78
CA LYS A 66 -9.76 -3.60 1.52
C LYS A 66 -9.84 -5.10 1.79
N THR A 67 -9.03 -5.88 1.08
CA THR A 67 -8.88 -7.31 1.39
C THR A 67 -8.05 -7.52 2.66
N ILE A 68 -8.14 -8.72 3.26
CA ILE A 68 -7.30 -9.08 4.41
C ILE A 68 -5.81 -8.98 4.07
N ALA A 69 -5.42 -9.37 2.85
CA ALA A 69 -4.05 -9.26 2.38
C ALA A 69 -3.58 -7.80 2.39
N GLU A 70 -4.40 -6.86 1.93
CA GLU A 70 -4.09 -5.43 1.97
C GLU A 70 -4.04 -4.84 3.38
N LEU A 71 -4.89 -5.32 4.28
CA LEU A 71 -4.87 -4.90 5.70
C LEU A 71 -3.65 -5.42 6.46
N SER A 72 -3.05 -6.50 5.96
CA SER A 72 -1.86 -7.13 6.55
C SER A 72 -0.55 -6.55 5.99
N GLU A 73 -0.62 -5.61 5.04
CA GLU A 73 0.56 -4.92 4.52
C GLU A 73 1.25 -4.10 5.62
N GLU A 74 2.58 -4.07 5.60
CA GLU A 74 3.37 -3.31 6.57
C GLU A 74 3.08 -1.81 6.44
N GLU A 75 2.91 -1.13 7.59
CA GLU A 75 2.74 0.32 7.66
C GLU A 75 3.79 0.94 8.60
N LEU A 76 4.76 1.63 8.02
CA LEU A 76 5.66 2.49 8.77
C LEU A 76 5.02 3.87 9.01
N ARG A 77 5.18 4.38 10.23
CA ARG A 77 4.65 5.68 10.65
C ARG A 77 5.80 6.62 10.98
N LEU A 78 6.22 7.42 10.00
CA LEU A 78 7.44 8.22 10.07
C LEU A 78 7.16 9.66 9.64
N GLY A 79 7.40 10.62 10.53
CA GLY A 79 7.26 12.03 10.23
C GLY A 79 5.84 12.42 9.78
N GLY A 80 4.81 11.74 10.29
CA GLY A 80 3.41 11.91 9.89
C GLY A 80 2.99 11.16 8.62
N LEU A 81 3.92 10.51 7.91
CA LEU A 81 3.61 9.67 6.75
C LEU A 81 3.21 8.26 7.19
N ARG A 82 2.34 7.63 6.39
CA ARG A 82 1.92 6.23 6.52
C ARG A 82 2.38 5.48 5.28
N ILE A 83 3.50 4.77 5.40
CA ILE A 83 4.27 4.27 4.26
C ILE A 83 4.19 2.75 4.23
N ASP A 84 3.92 2.19 3.05
CA ASP A 84 4.27 0.81 2.72
C ASP A 84 5.74 0.81 2.27
N PRO A 85 6.68 0.35 3.12
CA PRO A 85 8.11 0.43 2.80
C PRO A 85 8.52 -0.52 1.67
N LYS A 86 7.74 -1.58 1.44
CA LYS A 86 8.03 -2.57 0.41
C LYS A 86 7.66 -2.02 -0.96
N ALA A 87 6.49 -1.40 -1.07
CA ALA A 87 6.02 -0.83 -2.32
C ALA A 87 6.54 0.60 -2.59
N ASN A 88 6.93 1.36 -1.57
CA ASN A 88 7.29 2.79 -1.67
C ASN A 88 6.12 3.68 -2.07
N ILE A 89 5.01 3.53 -1.36
CA ILE A 89 3.80 4.34 -1.53
C ILE A 89 3.06 4.49 -0.19
N GLY A 90 2.08 5.38 -0.11
CA GLY A 90 1.21 5.48 1.05
C GLY A 90 0.45 4.16 1.32
N SER A 91 0.57 3.60 2.53
CA SER A 91 -0.18 2.39 2.94
C SER A 91 -1.70 2.59 2.94
N ARG A 92 -2.13 3.85 3.06
CA ARG A 92 -3.53 4.28 3.13
C ARG A 92 -4.03 4.90 1.84
N ASP A 93 -3.24 4.83 0.77
CA ASP A 93 -3.69 5.32 -0.53
C ASP A 93 -4.94 4.55 -1.00
N THR A 94 -5.78 5.28 -1.73
CA THR A 94 -6.92 4.68 -2.40
C THR A 94 -6.45 4.11 -3.73
N PHE A 95 -6.64 2.81 -3.90
CA PHE A 95 -6.37 2.11 -5.15
C PHE A 95 -7.67 1.83 -5.90
N TYR A 96 -7.59 1.85 -7.22
CA TYR A 96 -8.66 1.51 -8.14
C TYR A 96 -8.31 0.22 -8.87
N ASN A 97 -9.31 -0.63 -9.06
CA ASN A 97 -9.17 -1.98 -9.59
C ASN A 97 -9.68 -2.13 -11.03
N ASP A 98 -10.38 -1.13 -11.57
CA ASP A 98 -10.86 -1.12 -12.95
C ASP A 98 -11.03 0.31 -13.47
N LEU A 99 -10.85 0.49 -14.78
CA LEU A 99 -10.92 1.78 -15.49
C LEU A 99 -11.75 1.66 -16.76
N LYS A 100 -12.65 2.62 -16.97
CA LYS A 100 -13.43 2.71 -18.21
C LYS A 100 -13.48 4.13 -18.74
N ILE A 101 -13.56 4.28 -20.06
CA ILE A 101 -13.71 5.58 -20.70
C ILE A 101 -15.19 5.82 -20.98
N GLN A 102 -15.71 6.97 -20.61
CA GLN A 102 -17.08 7.36 -20.91
C GLN A 102 -17.12 8.74 -21.58
N ARG A 103 -17.87 8.86 -22.67
CA ARG A 103 -18.26 10.18 -23.19
C ARG A 103 -19.48 10.69 -22.44
N ILE A 104 -19.51 11.95 -22.04
CA ILE A 104 -20.53 12.48 -21.14
C ILE A 104 -21.93 12.47 -21.77
N ASN A 105 -22.02 12.61 -23.10
CA ASN A 105 -23.29 12.50 -23.83
C ASN A 105 -23.74 11.06 -24.09
N SER A 106 -23.01 10.06 -23.59
CA SER A 106 -23.30 8.64 -23.79
C SER A 106 -23.33 7.91 -22.46
N GLN A 107 -24.29 7.00 -22.29
CA GLN A 107 -24.29 6.06 -21.17
C GLN A 107 -23.37 4.86 -21.42
N GLN A 108 -22.81 4.75 -22.62
CA GLN A 108 -21.91 3.65 -22.97
C GLN A 108 -20.49 3.94 -22.48
N THR A 109 -19.89 2.89 -21.90
CA THR A 109 -18.51 2.90 -21.45
C THR A 109 -17.67 2.04 -22.39
N VAL A 110 -16.40 2.43 -22.57
CA VAL A 110 -15.41 1.70 -23.35
C VAL A 110 -14.42 1.08 -22.38
N GLU A 111 -14.27 -0.24 -22.46
CA GLU A 111 -13.29 -0.99 -21.67
C GLU A 111 -11.86 -0.64 -22.12
N ILE A 112 -10.94 -0.57 -21.16
CA ILE A 112 -9.52 -0.34 -21.45
C ILE A 112 -8.81 -1.70 -21.51
N ALA A 113 -8.24 -2.00 -22.68
CA ALA A 113 -7.45 -3.21 -22.87
C ALA A 113 -6.02 -3.04 -22.33
N GLY A 114 -5.43 -4.15 -21.87
CA GLY A 114 -4.01 -4.19 -21.45
C GLY A 114 -3.73 -3.63 -20.06
N LEU A 115 -4.75 -3.45 -19.21
CA LEU A 115 -4.55 -3.20 -17.78
C LEU A 115 -3.79 -4.37 -17.13
N PRO A 116 -3.08 -4.14 -16.00
CA PRO A 116 -2.43 -5.21 -15.25
C PRO A 116 -3.46 -6.25 -14.75
N ASP A 117 -3.02 -7.50 -14.54
CA ASP A 117 -3.94 -8.62 -14.16
C ASP A 117 -4.67 -8.40 -12.82
N SER A 118 -4.08 -7.63 -11.91
CA SER A 118 -4.67 -7.29 -10.61
C SER A 118 -4.46 -5.81 -10.32
N PRO A 119 -5.24 -4.92 -10.94
CA PRO A 119 -4.98 -3.50 -10.89
C PRO A 119 -5.07 -2.94 -9.47
N ARG A 120 -4.00 -2.27 -9.04
CA ARG A 120 -3.97 -1.38 -7.88
C ARG A 120 -3.48 -0.01 -8.32
N LEU A 121 -4.39 0.77 -8.90
CA LEU A 121 -4.07 1.98 -9.65
C LEU A 121 -4.27 3.24 -8.79
N SER A 122 -3.35 4.19 -8.87
CA SER A 122 -3.41 5.48 -8.16
C SER A 122 -2.59 6.55 -8.88
N ASN A 123 -2.46 7.75 -8.31
CA ASN A 123 -1.66 8.87 -8.84
C ASN A 123 -1.95 9.20 -10.31
N PHE A 124 -3.24 9.37 -10.63
CA PHE A 124 -3.70 9.70 -11.97
C PHE A 124 -3.29 11.11 -12.39
N ALA A 125 -2.73 11.23 -13.59
CA ALA A 125 -2.31 12.51 -14.18
C ALA A 125 -2.65 12.57 -15.67
N TRP A 126 -3.50 13.52 -16.06
CA TRP A 126 -3.78 13.83 -17.45
C TRP A 126 -2.53 14.33 -18.18
N SER A 127 -2.35 13.89 -19.42
CA SER A 127 -1.42 14.56 -20.34
C SER A 127 -1.88 15.99 -20.61
N PRO A 128 -0.99 16.90 -21.04
CA PRO A 128 -1.35 18.30 -21.29
C PRO A 128 -2.47 18.47 -22.33
N ASP A 129 -2.53 17.58 -23.33
CA ASP A 129 -3.58 17.52 -24.35
C ASP A 129 -4.82 16.69 -23.94
N GLN A 130 -4.79 16.12 -22.73
CA GLN A 130 -5.81 15.24 -22.15
C GLN A 130 -6.21 14.04 -23.03
N GLN A 131 -5.31 13.61 -23.93
CA GLN A 131 -5.50 12.41 -24.76
C GLN A 131 -4.96 11.13 -24.09
N LYS A 132 -4.18 11.27 -23.01
CA LYS A 132 -3.58 10.17 -22.27
C LYS A 132 -3.74 10.37 -20.77
N MET A 133 -3.83 9.26 -20.05
CA MET A 133 -3.83 9.23 -18.60
C MET A 133 -2.60 8.46 -18.12
N ALA A 134 -1.70 9.11 -17.39
CA ALA A 134 -0.67 8.42 -16.64
C ALA A 134 -1.18 8.02 -15.27
N MET A 135 -0.67 6.91 -14.74
CA MET A 135 -1.01 6.39 -13.43
C MET A 135 0.11 5.52 -12.88
N THR A 136 0.08 5.30 -11.57
CA THR A 136 0.92 4.30 -10.92
C THR A 136 0.15 3.01 -10.72
N HIS A 137 0.84 1.87 -10.86
CA HIS A 137 0.33 0.56 -10.48
C HIS A 137 1.16 0.00 -9.32
N LYS A 138 0.50 -0.33 -8.20
CA LYS A 138 1.14 -0.96 -7.04
C LYS A 138 1.27 -2.46 -7.25
N THR A 139 2.51 -2.93 -7.32
CA THR A 139 2.86 -4.35 -7.28
C THR A 139 3.27 -4.77 -5.86
N PRO A 140 3.42 -6.08 -5.57
CA PRO A 140 3.92 -6.52 -4.27
C PRO A 140 5.33 -6.02 -3.90
N ASN A 141 6.12 -5.53 -4.86
CA ASN A 141 7.55 -5.21 -4.67
C ASN A 141 7.92 -3.77 -5.09
N GLY A 142 6.94 -2.93 -5.45
CA GLY A 142 7.22 -1.57 -5.91
C GLY A 142 6.12 -0.99 -6.78
N ILE A 143 6.36 0.22 -7.27
CA ILE A 143 5.40 0.97 -8.10
C ILE A 143 5.86 1.05 -9.55
N GLU A 144 4.99 0.65 -10.47
CA GLU A 144 5.20 0.76 -11.92
C GLU A 144 4.54 2.04 -12.47
N LEU A 145 5.12 2.61 -13.52
CA LEU A 145 4.50 3.65 -14.34
C LEU A 145 3.66 3.04 -15.46
N TRP A 146 2.43 3.51 -15.61
CA TRP A 146 1.51 3.10 -16.67
C TRP A 146 0.90 4.31 -17.37
N VAL A 147 0.56 4.14 -18.65
CA VAL A 147 -0.17 5.13 -19.44
C VAL A 147 -1.31 4.46 -20.18
N VAL A 148 -2.49 5.10 -20.16
CA VAL A 148 -3.63 4.77 -21.01
C VAL A 148 -3.73 5.80 -22.12
N ASP A 149 -3.83 5.33 -23.36
CA ASP A 149 -4.21 6.14 -24.51
C ASP A 149 -5.73 6.07 -24.70
N LEU A 150 -6.40 7.22 -24.58
CA LEU A 150 -7.87 7.28 -24.58
C LEU A 150 -8.47 7.04 -25.97
N LYS A 151 -7.73 7.34 -27.04
CA LYS A 151 -8.20 7.16 -28.40
C LYS A 151 -8.24 5.67 -28.77
N THR A 152 -7.24 4.91 -28.34
CA THR A 152 -7.12 3.49 -28.62
C THR A 152 -7.71 2.61 -27.51
N ALA A 153 -8.05 3.19 -26.35
CA ALA A 153 -8.48 2.49 -25.14
C ALA A 153 -7.50 1.38 -24.73
N LYS A 154 -6.19 1.68 -24.79
CA LYS A 154 -5.13 0.74 -24.44
C LYS A 154 -4.25 1.28 -23.32
N ALA A 155 -4.02 0.47 -22.31
CA ALA A 155 -3.02 0.68 -21.27
C ALA A 155 -1.69 0.04 -21.68
N LYS A 156 -0.59 0.67 -21.27
CA LYS A 156 0.77 0.17 -21.44
C LYS A 156 1.60 0.49 -20.21
N ARG A 157 2.37 -0.49 -19.75
CA ARG A 157 3.43 -0.30 -18.75
C ARG A 157 4.63 0.41 -19.38
N LEU A 158 5.10 1.48 -18.75
CA LEU A 158 6.29 2.23 -19.19
C LEU A 158 7.54 1.85 -18.40
N THR A 159 7.42 1.53 -17.10
CA THR A 159 8.58 1.16 -16.26
C THR A 159 8.34 -0.13 -15.50
N LYS A 160 9.42 -0.75 -15.03
CA LYS A 160 9.36 -1.73 -13.94
C LYS A 160 8.92 -1.05 -12.63
N ALA A 161 8.82 -1.85 -11.56
CA ALA A 161 8.40 -1.43 -10.24
C ALA A 161 9.48 -0.61 -9.49
N ILE A 162 9.84 0.57 -10.02
CA ILE A 162 10.97 1.39 -9.56
C ILE A 162 10.57 2.76 -8.99
N LEU A 163 9.30 3.16 -9.11
CA LEU A 163 8.89 4.50 -8.68
C LEU A 163 8.90 4.62 -7.15
N ASN A 164 9.20 5.84 -6.67
CA ASN A 164 9.05 6.22 -5.27
C ASN A 164 7.87 7.19 -5.15
N ALA A 165 6.73 6.67 -4.67
CA ALA A 165 5.49 7.40 -4.45
C ALA A 165 5.23 7.72 -2.96
N ASN A 166 6.25 7.60 -2.08
CA ASN A 166 6.13 7.95 -0.66
C ASN A 166 5.81 9.44 -0.46
N MET A 167 6.29 10.26 -1.39
CA MET A 167 5.98 11.67 -1.48
C MET A 167 4.98 11.89 -2.61
N ARG A 168 4.05 12.83 -2.42
CA ARG A 168 3.09 13.25 -3.45
C ARG A 168 3.79 13.64 -4.75
N ASP A 169 3.00 13.79 -5.81
CA ASP A 169 3.47 14.34 -7.08
C ASP A 169 4.58 13.47 -7.71
N VAL A 170 4.29 12.17 -7.84
CA VAL A 170 5.22 11.15 -8.35
C VAL A 170 5.32 11.15 -9.88
N ILE A 171 4.30 11.65 -10.57
CA ILE A 171 4.19 11.68 -12.03
C ILE A 171 3.92 13.11 -12.48
N ASN A 172 4.79 13.65 -13.33
CA ASN A 172 4.64 14.95 -13.95
C ASN A 172 4.83 14.84 -15.47
N TRP A 173 3.85 15.29 -16.25
CA TRP A 173 4.00 15.34 -17.69
C TRP A 173 4.91 16.49 -18.12
N PHE A 174 5.73 16.26 -19.14
CA PHE A 174 6.37 17.36 -19.86
C PHE A 174 5.32 18.15 -20.65
N ALA A 175 5.57 19.45 -20.84
CA ALA A 175 4.61 20.36 -21.49
C ALA A 175 4.24 19.94 -22.92
N ASP A 176 5.13 19.24 -23.63
CA ASP A 176 4.90 18.71 -24.97
C ASP A 176 4.12 17.39 -24.99
N GLY A 177 3.85 16.78 -23.81
CA GLY A 177 3.18 15.50 -23.68
C GLY A 177 3.99 14.29 -24.19
N SER A 178 5.27 14.45 -24.52
CA SER A 178 6.10 13.39 -25.13
C SER A 178 6.74 12.45 -24.10
N ALA A 179 6.84 12.89 -22.85
CA ALA A 179 7.49 12.18 -21.77
C ALA A 179 6.90 12.55 -20.40
N LEU A 180 7.32 11.82 -19.37
CA LEU A 180 7.01 12.08 -17.98
C LEU A 180 8.29 12.22 -17.15
N LEU A 181 8.31 13.19 -16.24
CA LEU A 181 9.27 13.28 -15.15
C LEU A 181 8.70 12.52 -13.96
N VAL A 182 9.44 11.52 -13.47
CA VAL A 182 9.00 10.65 -12.37
C VAL A 182 10.01 10.56 -11.25
N LYS A 183 9.52 10.33 -10.04
CA LYS A 183 10.33 10.05 -8.86
C LYS A 183 10.60 8.55 -8.79
N VAL A 184 11.86 8.15 -8.76
CA VAL A 184 12.29 6.76 -8.62
C VAL A 184 13.03 6.54 -7.31
N VAL A 185 13.00 5.29 -6.84
CA VAL A 185 13.87 4.86 -5.74
C VAL A 185 15.33 5.02 -6.20
N PRO A 186 16.18 5.77 -5.47
CA PRO A 186 17.59 5.93 -5.82
C PRO A 186 18.33 4.60 -5.78
N ASP A 187 19.26 4.39 -6.72
CA ASP A 187 20.11 3.19 -6.75
C ASP A 187 21.02 3.07 -5.52
N ASP A 188 21.34 4.21 -4.89
CA ASP A 188 22.17 4.29 -3.68
C ASP A 188 21.37 4.15 -2.37
N ARG A 189 20.08 3.83 -2.44
CA ARG A 189 19.24 3.71 -1.25
C ARG A 189 19.77 2.59 -0.35
N GLN A 190 20.06 2.96 0.89
CA GLN A 190 20.52 2.01 1.89
C GLN A 190 19.35 1.19 2.45
N PRO A 191 19.59 -0.06 2.88
CA PRO A 191 18.55 -0.88 3.50
C PRO A 191 17.97 -0.22 4.74
N LEU A 192 16.64 -0.31 4.91
CA LEU A 192 15.96 0.21 6.08
C LEU A 192 16.38 -0.56 7.34
N ILE A 193 16.45 0.15 8.46
CA ILE A 193 16.70 -0.43 9.77
C ILE A 193 15.39 -1.01 10.30
N ASN A 194 15.38 -2.31 10.60
CA ASN A 194 14.26 -2.92 11.33
C ASN A 194 14.31 -2.47 12.80
N THR A 195 13.37 -1.60 13.19
CA THR A 195 13.31 -1.04 14.54
C THR A 195 12.92 -2.05 15.62
N GLU A 196 12.30 -3.17 15.26
CA GLU A 196 11.91 -4.22 16.22
C GLU A 196 13.12 -5.06 16.68
N SER A 197 14.15 -5.16 15.84
CA SER A 197 15.37 -5.93 16.12
C SER A 197 16.62 -5.08 16.33
N ALA A 198 16.57 -3.79 16.03
CA ALA A 198 17.71 -2.89 16.18
C ALA A 198 18.13 -2.74 17.65
N THR A 199 19.40 -3.00 17.93
CA THR A 199 19.99 -2.71 19.25
C THR A 199 20.19 -1.19 19.38
N PRO A 200 19.62 -0.53 20.41
CA PRO A 200 19.84 0.90 20.62
C PRO A 200 21.32 1.20 20.84
N THR A 201 21.88 2.11 20.06
CA THR A 201 23.28 2.54 20.18
C THR A 201 23.51 3.55 21.32
N GLY A 202 22.43 4.08 21.90
CA GLY A 202 22.47 5.03 23.01
C GLY A 202 21.08 5.50 23.44
N PRO A 203 20.98 6.33 24.49
CA PRO A 203 19.70 6.89 24.95
C PRO A 203 19.18 7.96 23.99
N THR A 204 17.85 8.11 23.90
CA THR A 204 17.24 9.28 23.26
C THR A 204 17.46 10.51 24.12
N VAL A 205 18.19 11.50 23.62
CA VAL A 205 18.44 12.77 24.30
C VAL A 205 17.45 13.82 23.78
N SER A 206 16.64 14.37 24.69
CA SER A 206 15.70 15.45 24.40
C SER A 206 16.09 16.70 25.18
N VAL A 207 16.27 17.83 24.49
CA VAL A 207 16.56 19.14 25.10
C VAL A 207 15.30 20.00 25.06
N SER A 208 15.00 20.68 26.17
CA SER A 208 13.87 21.60 26.29
C SER A 208 14.38 22.94 26.81
N ASP A 209 14.08 24.03 26.10
CA ASP A 209 14.51 25.40 26.45
C ASP A 209 13.67 26.04 27.57
N GLY A 210 12.87 25.26 28.31
CA GLY A 210 12.07 25.73 29.46
C GLY A 210 10.90 26.67 29.11
N LYS A 211 10.68 26.97 27.83
CA LYS A 211 9.54 27.78 27.37
C LYS A 211 8.29 26.92 27.22
N LYS A 212 7.15 27.47 27.68
CA LYS A 212 5.83 26.84 27.53
C LYS A 212 5.43 26.84 26.05
N ALA A 213 5.77 25.79 25.31
CA ALA A 213 5.40 25.63 23.91
C ALA A 213 3.98 25.05 23.82
N GLN A 214 3.01 25.87 23.44
CA GLN A 214 1.64 25.45 23.15
C GLN A 214 1.54 24.81 21.74
N ASN A 215 2.44 23.88 21.44
CA ASN A 215 2.43 23.18 20.16
C ASN A 215 1.36 22.09 20.19
N ARG A 216 0.69 21.86 19.05
CA ARG A 216 -0.21 20.73 18.88
C ARG A 216 0.57 19.43 19.10
N THR A 217 -0.08 18.43 19.69
CA THR A 217 0.45 17.06 19.67
C THR A 217 0.37 16.53 18.25
N TYR A 218 1.53 16.40 17.61
CA TYR A 218 1.65 15.76 16.31
C TYR A 218 1.85 14.26 16.52
N GLN A 219 1.05 13.45 15.83
CA GLN A 219 1.20 12.00 15.82
C GLN A 219 2.34 11.60 14.89
N ASP A 220 2.92 10.43 15.14
CA ASP A 220 3.89 9.78 14.24
C ASP A 220 5.14 10.64 13.93
N LEU A 221 5.57 11.48 14.89
CA LEU A 221 6.85 12.18 14.83
C LEU A 221 8.02 11.18 14.87
N LEU A 222 9.15 11.56 14.27
CA LEU A 222 10.40 10.81 14.33
C LEU A 222 10.91 10.78 15.79
N LYS A 223 11.17 9.60 16.34
CA LYS A 223 11.47 9.41 17.77
C LYS A 223 12.95 9.20 18.06
N ASN A 224 13.71 8.73 17.08
CA ASN A 224 15.10 8.31 17.25
C ASN A 224 15.86 8.36 15.90
N LYS A 225 17.15 8.07 15.93
CA LYS A 225 18.01 8.10 14.74
C LYS A 225 17.67 7.04 13.68
N ASN A 226 17.08 5.91 14.06
CA ASN A 226 16.62 4.92 13.09
C ASN A 226 15.38 5.43 12.34
N ASP A 227 14.46 6.11 13.03
CA ASP A 227 13.31 6.76 12.39
C ASP A 227 13.77 7.84 11.41
N GLU A 228 14.72 8.70 11.82
CA GLU A 228 15.32 9.73 10.96
C GLU A 228 15.96 9.10 9.70
N PHE A 229 16.77 8.07 9.89
CA PHE A 229 17.43 7.36 8.81
C PHE A 229 16.43 6.72 7.83
N ASN A 230 15.47 5.95 8.35
CA ASN A 230 14.45 5.30 7.52
C ASN A 230 13.60 6.31 6.78
N PHE A 231 13.21 7.41 7.44
CA PHE A 231 12.47 8.50 6.82
C PHE A 231 13.26 9.12 5.65
N GLU A 232 14.56 9.37 5.83
CA GLU A 232 15.42 9.87 4.75
C GLU A 232 15.49 8.88 3.57
N GLN A 233 15.74 7.59 3.83
CA GLN A 233 15.84 6.58 2.77
C GLN A 233 14.52 6.39 2.00
N LEU A 234 13.37 6.56 2.67
CA LEU A 234 12.05 6.43 2.05
C LEU A 234 11.62 7.67 1.28
N THR A 235 12.01 8.86 1.73
CA THR A 235 11.58 10.13 1.11
C THR A 235 12.54 10.62 0.02
N ARG A 236 13.80 10.14 0.01
CA ARG A 236 14.77 10.45 -1.05
C ARG A 236 14.35 9.80 -2.38
N ALA A 237 14.41 10.57 -3.46
CA ALA A 237 14.09 10.12 -4.80
C ALA A 237 15.09 10.68 -5.82
N ALA A 238 15.39 9.87 -6.85
CA ALA A 238 16.04 10.36 -8.06
C ALA A 238 14.96 10.77 -9.07
N LEU A 239 15.25 11.74 -9.93
CA LEU A 239 14.36 12.19 -10.98
C LEU A 239 14.77 11.56 -12.31
N VAL A 240 13.80 10.95 -12.97
CA VAL A 240 14.02 10.24 -14.24
C VAL A 240 12.98 10.72 -15.25
N LYS A 241 13.44 11.02 -16.45
CA LYS A 241 12.59 11.23 -17.61
C LYS A 241 12.29 9.90 -18.28
N VAL A 242 11.01 9.58 -18.45
CA VAL A 242 10.51 8.37 -19.12
C VAL A 242 9.67 8.78 -20.33
N ASP A 243 10.04 8.31 -21.52
CA ASP A 243 9.24 8.53 -22.74
C ASP A 243 8.06 7.56 -22.85
N LEU A 244 7.16 7.79 -23.80
CA LEU A 244 5.99 6.90 -24.04
C LEU A 244 6.35 5.50 -24.59
N ASN A 245 7.61 5.30 -24.98
CA ASN A 245 8.12 3.98 -25.36
C ASN A 245 8.60 3.19 -24.14
N GLY A 246 8.88 3.85 -23.02
CA GLY A 246 9.42 3.28 -21.79
C GLY A 246 10.94 3.46 -21.67
N ASN A 247 11.57 4.28 -22.51
CA ASN A 247 12.97 4.62 -22.39
C ASN A 247 13.17 5.61 -21.24
N ALA A 248 14.10 5.29 -20.35
CA ALA A 248 14.41 6.09 -19.17
C ALA A 248 15.78 6.76 -19.32
N SER A 249 15.87 8.03 -18.88
CA SER A 249 17.10 8.80 -18.80
C SER A 249 17.09 9.65 -17.54
N ASN A 250 18.25 9.84 -16.91
CA ASN A 250 18.36 10.74 -15.76
C ASN A 250 18.01 12.17 -16.18
N TRP A 251 17.30 12.88 -15.32
CA TRP A 251 16.90 14.27 -15.53
C TRP A 251 17.90 15.25 -14.92
#